data_AF-A0A4R3UN73-F1
#
_entry.id   AF-A0A4R3UN73-F1
#
_cell.length_a   1.000
_cell.length_b   1.000
_cell.length_c   1.000
_cell.angle_alpha   90.00
_cell.angle_beta   90.00
_cell.angle_gamma   90.00
#
_symmetry.space_group_name_H-M   'P 1'
#
loop_
_entity.id
_entity.type
_entity.pdbx_description
1 polymer ?
#
loop_
_entity_poly.entity_id
_entity_poly.type
_entity_poly.pdbx_seq_one_letter_code
_entity_poly.pdbx_strand_id
1 'polypeptide(L)'
;MRISVALGLGFMGLLPGATHAQETCSDATLKGSYVYSTDGIVDPVQPGVRRVHVGILTFDGTGKFSGKQSSSRGGKAARETLEGSYQIAPDCSGSLTQSSILTPGTWTHWDLYVTRDGRRGEMTRMDNGSMASRSFGK
;
A
#
# COMPACT_ATOMS: atom_id res chain seq x y z
N MET A 1 13.05 -23.18 70.64
CA MET A 1 11.96 -23.18 69.64
C MET A 1 12.25 -22.10 68.61
N ARG A 2 12.00 -22.39 67.30
CA ARG A 2 12.30 -21.63 66.05
C ARG A 2 13.56 -22.13 65.31
N ILE A 3 13.49 -23.21 64.53
CA ILE A 3 12.86 -23.47 63.20
C ILE A 3 13.72 -22.93 62.03
N SER A 4 14.54 -23.86 61.54
CA SER A 4 14.90 -24.26 60.17
C SER A 4 14.88 -23.27 58.99
N VAL A 5 16.04 -23.25 58.31
CA VAL A 5 16.28 -22.81 56.93
C VAL A 5 15.45 -23.64 55.95
N ALA A 6 14.86 -23.00 54.95
CA ALA A 6 14.28 -23.68 53.79
C ALA A 6 14.82 -23.06 52.49
N LEU A 7 15.56 -23.90 51.74
CA LEU A 7 15.98 -23.69 50.36
C LEU A 7 14.73 -23.76 49.47
N GLY A 8 14.35 -22.65 48.84
CA GLY A 8 13.28 -22.62 47.84
C GLY A 8 13.84 -22.67 46.42
N LEU A 9 13.78 -23.83 45.78
CA LEU A 9 13.99 -24.01 44.34
C LEU A 9 12.82 -23.36 43.57
N GLY A 10 13.08 -22.22 42.93
CA GLY A 10 12.11 -21.52 42.08
C GLY A 10 12.31 -21.86 40.60
N PHE A 11 11.39 -22.64 40.06
CA PHE A 11 11.27 -23.07 38.67
C PHE A 11 11.22 -21.85 37.72
N MET A 12 12.22 -21.71 36.83
CA MET A 12 12.21 -20.70 35.76
C MET A 12 11.23 -21.17 34.67
N GLY A 13 9.98 -20.71 34.75
CA GLY A 13 8.96 -20.99 33.75
C GLY A 13 9.37 -20.41 32.40
N LEU A 14 9.49 -21.28 31.39
CA LEU A 14 9.54 -20.87 29.99
C LEU A 14 8.25 -20.13 29.65
N LEU A 15 8.34 -18.82 29.44
CA LEU A 15 7.30 -18.07 28.75
C LEU A 15 7.23 -18.59 27.31
N PRO A 16 6.08 -19.07 26.82
CA PRO A 16 5.92 -19.33 25.39
C PRO A 16 6.23 -18.03 24.65
N GLY A 17 7.26 -18.05 23.81
CA GLY A 17 7.58 -16.92 22.94
C GLY A 17 6.33 -16.52 22.16
N ALA A 18 6.02 -15.23 22.13
CA ALA A 18 4.89 -14.70 21.39
C ALA A 18 4.97 -15.18 19.93
N THR A 19 4.06 -16.07 19.53
CA THR A 19 3.86 -16.39 18.12
C THR A 19 3.15 -15.20 17.48
N HIS A 20 3.87 -14.15 17.10
CA HIS A 20 3.38 -13.16 16.14
C HIS A 20 3.43 -13.78 14.75
N ALA A 21 2.48 -14.66 14.47
CA ALA A 21 2.13 -15.01 13.11
C ALA A 21 0.62 -15.10 13.05
N GLN A 22 0.00 -14.11 12.41
CA GLN A 22 -0.67 -14.43 11.17
C GLN A 22 -0.91 -13.10 10.44
N GLU A 23 -0.08 -12.74 9.47
CA GLU A 23 -0.55 -11.93 8.34
C GLU A 23 -0.82 -12.89 7.18
N THR A 24 -1.98 -12.74 6.53
CA THR A 24 -2.50 -13.65 5.50
C THR A 24 -3.09 -12.85 4.36
N CYS A 25 -2.46 -11.72 4.04
CA CYS A 25 -2.84 -10.96 2.87
C CYS A 25 -2.48 -11.74 1.59
N SER A 26 -3.19 -11.43 0.51
CA SER A 26 -2.91 -11.92 -0.84
C SER A 26 -3.56 -10.96 -1.83
N ASP A 27 -3.42 -11.21 -3.13
CA ASP A 27 -4.08 -10.37 -4.14
C ASP A 27 -5.59 -10.27 -3.91
N ALA A 28 -6.20 -11.33 -3.36
CA ALA A 28 -7.62 -11.38 -3.01
C ALA A 28 -8.02 -10.41 -1.88
N THR A 29 -7.06 -9.93 -1.07
CA THR A 29 -7.29 -8.89 -0.06
C THR A 29 -7.77 -7.59 -0.71
N LEU A 30 -7.23 -7.24 -1.88
CA LEU A 30 -7.69 -6.10 -2.65
C LEU A 30 -8.69 -6.53 -3.72
N LYS A 31 -9.98 -6.43 -3.39
CA LYS A 31 -11.06 -6.66 -4.35
C LYS A 31 -12.15 -5.59 -4.27
N GLY A 32 -12.55 -5.10 -5.45
CA GLY A 32 -13.57 -4.07 -5.61
C GLY A 32 -13.00 -2.67 -5.82
N SER A 33 -13.87 -1.66 -5.68
CA SER A 33 -13.54 -0.26 -5.97
C SER A 33 -13.17 0.52 -4.72
N TYR A 34 -12.16 1.38 -4.85
CA TYR A 34 -11.60 2.22 -3.79
C TYR A 34 -11.45 3.65 -4.31
N VAL A 35 -11.95 4.61 -3.55
CA VAL A 35 -11.66 6.02 -3.80
C VAL A 35 -10.24 6.28 -3.30
N TYR A 36 -9.47 7.05 -4.07
CA TYR A 36 -8.14 7.46 -3.67
C TYR A 36 -7.90 8.94 -3.93
N SER A 37 -6.94 9.48 -3.19
CA SER A 37 -6.38 10.82 -3.38
C SER A 37 -4.86 10.73 -3.41
N THR A 38 -4.22 11.63 -4.15
CA THR A 38 -2.75 11.75 -4.18
C THR A 38 -2.29 12.97 -3.39
N ASP A 39 -1.19 12.80 -2.67
CA ASP A 39 -0.30 13.88 -2.26
C ASP A 39 1.03 13.77 -3.03
N GLY A 40 1.52 14.85 -3.62
CA GLY A 40 2.77 14.81 -4.38
C GLY A 40 3.16 16.13 -5.06
N ILE A 41 4.47 16.38 -5.14
CA ILE A 41 5.03 17.67 -5.60
C ILE A 41 6.02 17.51 -6.76
N VAL A 42 6.57 16.31 -7.02
CA VAL A 42 7.65 16.14 -8.02
C VAL A 42 7.41 15.00 -9.00
N ASP A 43 7.65 15.29 -10.28
CA ASP A 43 7.87 14.34 -11.36
C ASP A 43 9.29 14.42 -11.91
N PRO A 44 9.86 13.31 -12.38
CA PRO A 44 11.14 13.34 -13.08
C PRO A 44 11.12 14.19 -14.35
N VAL A 45 9.99 14.25 -15.08
CA VAL A 45 9.85 15.01 -16.34
C VAL A 45 9.57 16.49 -16.07
N GLN A 46 8.93 16.81 -14.96
CA GLN A 46 8.55 18.19 -14.57
C GLN A 46 8.82 18.44 -13.09
N PRO A 47 10.10 18.64 -12.70
CA PRO A 47 10.47 18.91 -11.32
C PRO A 47 9.76 20.14 -10.76
N GLY A 48 9.28 20.05 -9.51
CA GLY A 48 8.61 21.16 -8.80
C GLY A 48 7.15 21.41 -9.19
N VAL A 49 6.58 20.64 -10.12
CA VAL A 49 5.16 20.78 -10.49
C VAL A 49 4.28 19.97 -9.54
N ARG A 50 3.47 20.67 -8.73
CA ARG A 50 2.49 20.03 -7.85
C ARG A 50 1.45 19.24 -8.64
N ARG A 51 1.08 18.09 -8.08
CA ARG A 51 0.11 17.18 -8.66
C ARG A 51 -0.97 16.86 -7.66
N VAL A 52 -2.18 16.81 -8.17
CA VAL A 52 -3.33 16.37 -7.40
C VAL A 52 -4.11 15.43 -8.27
N HIS A 53 -4.38 14.25 -7.73
CA HIS A 53 -5.26 13.29 -8.38
C HIS A 53 -6.30 12.81 -7.39
N VAL A 54 -7.51 12.60 -7.89
CA VAL A 54 -8.59 11.91 -7.18
C VAL A 54 -9.28 10.99 -8.15
N GLY A 55 -9.60 9.78 -7.72
CA GLY A 55 -10.14 8.79 -8.62
C GLY A 55 -10.64 7.55 -7.92
N ILE A 56 -10.92 6.55 -8.74
CA ILE A 56 -11.32 5.22 -8.29
C ILE A 56 -10.35 4.21 -8.91
N LEU A 57 -9.81 3.33 -8.06
CA LEU A 57 -9.12 2.11 -8.47
C LEU A 57 -10.05 0.92 -8.21
N THR A 58 -10.17 0.01 -9.18
CA THR A 58 -10.92 -1.23 -9.07
C THR A 58 -9.96 -2.39 -9.21
N PHE A 59 -9.73 -3.12 -8.12
CA PHE A 59 -8.89 -4.30 -8.06
C PHE A 59 -9.73 -5.57 -8.29
N ASP A 60 -9.20 -6.50 -9.06
CA ASP A 60 -9.90 -7.74 -9.44
C ASP A 60 -9.84 -8.84 -8.36
N GLY A 61 -8.87 -8.75 -7.43
CA GLY A 61 -8.58 -9.80 -6.45
C GLY A 61 -7.63 -10.89 -6.95
N THR A 62 -7.06 -10.71 -8.15
CA THR A 62 -6.19 -11.67 -8.85
C THR A 62 -4.94 -11.03 -9.45
N GLY A 63 -4.63 -9.79 -9.07
CA GLY A 63 -3.38 -9.11 -9.42
C GLY A 63 -3.48 -8.11 -10.59
N LYS A 64 -4.68 -7.77 -11.08
CA LYS A 64 -4.92 -6.67 -12.03
C LYS A 64 -5.83 -5.61 -11.46
N PHE A 65 -5.61 -4.38 -11.90
CA PHE A 65 -6.54 -3.29 -11.57
C PHE A 65 -6.80 -2.42 -12.79
N SER A 66 -7.95 -1.76 -12.74
CA SER A 66 -8.33 -0.67 -13.63
C SER A 66 -8.68 0.55 -12.81
N GLY A 67 -8.73 1.73 -13.42
CA GLY A 67 -9.13 2.92 -12.71
C GLY A 67 -9.47 4.09 -13.61
N LYS A 68 -10.01 5.13 -12.99
CA LYS A 68 -10.26 6.42 -13.62
C LYS A 68 -9.96 7.53 -12.63
N GLN A 69 -9.40 8.63 -13.11
CA GLN A 69 -9.06 9.76 -12.26
C GLN A 69 -9.26 11.11 -12.93
N SER A 70 -9.50 12.11 -12.09
CA SER A 70 -9.20 13.49 -12.42
C SER A 70 -7.77 13.79 -11.99
N SER A 71 -7.04 14.49 -12.85
CA SER A 71 -5.62 14.77 -12.72
C SER A 71 -5.42 16.27 -12.90
N SER A 72 -4.75 16.94 -11.98
CA SER A 72 -4.32 18.34 -12.13
C SER A 72 -2.82 18.43 -11.88
N ARG A 73 -2.07 18.86 -12.90
CA ARG A 73 -0.62 18.99 -12.86
C ARG A 73 -0.26 20.43 -13.20
N GLY A 74 0.26 21.18 -12.23
CA GLY A 74 0.56 22.61 -12.42
C GLY A 74 -0.65 23.44 -12.90
N GLY A 75 -1.87 23.05 -12.49
CA GLY A 75 -3.12 23.70 -12.90
C GLY A 75 -3.72 23.17 -14.22
N LYS A 76 -3.05 22.28 -14.94
CA LYS A 76 -3.60 21.65 -16.16
C LYS A 76 -4.40 20.40 -15.80
N ALA A 77 -5.70 20.44 -16.05
CA ALA A 77 -6.61 19.34 -15.73
C ALA A 77 -6.75 18.33 -16.87
N ALA A 78 -6.82 17.05 -16.53
CA ALA A 78 -7.08 15.94 -17.45
C ALA A 78 -7.94 14.86 -16.78
N ARG A 79 -8.60 14.04 -17.60
CA ARG A 79 -9.28 12.82 -17.18
C ARG A 79 -8.50 11.64 -17.73
N GLU A 80 -8.04 10.77 -16.85
CA GLU A 80 -7.15 9.66 -17.22
C GLU A 80 -7.83 8.34 -16.86
N THR A 81 -7.71 7.37 -17.76
CA THR A 81 -7.98 5.96 -17.46
C THR A 81 -6.67 5.29 -17.09
N LEU A 82 -6.73 4.43 -16.09
CA LEU A 82 -5.58 3.77 -15.47
C LEU A 82 -5.72 2.27 -15.59
N GLU A 83 -4.58 1.61 -15.71
CA GLU A 83 -4.49 0.16 -15.73
C GLU A 83 -3.17 -0.30 -15.14
N GLY A 84 -3.14 -1.55 -14.71
CA GLY A 84 -1.90 -2.18 -14.33
C GLY A 84 -2.06 -3.47 -13.55
N SER A 85 -1.01 -3.82 -12.81
CA SER A 85 -0.94 -5.03 -12.00
C SER A 85 -0.44 -4.73 -10.61
N TYR A 86 -0.77 -5.61 -9.68
CA TYR A 86 -0.30 -5.54 -8.30
C TYR A 86 -0.04 -6.95 -7.77
N GLN A 87 0.76 -7.03 -6.72
CA GLN A 87 1.00 -8.24 -5.95
C GLN A 87 1.00 -7.89 -4.47
N ILE A 88 0.32 -8.69 -3.65
CA ILE A 88 0.29 -8.54 -2.20
C ILE A 88 0.93 -9.77 -1.55
N ALA A 89 1.95 -9.51 -0.73
CA ALA A 89 2.60 -10.50 0.09
C ALA A 89 1.77 -10.83 1.35
N PRO A 90 2.03 -11.98 2.01
CA PRO A 90 1.31 -12.38 3.22
C PRO A 90 1.33 -11.32 4.33
N ASP A 91 2.39 -10.52 4.41
CA ASP A 91 2.59 -9.42 5.38
C ASP A 91 1.93 -8.08 4.97
N CYS A 92 0.94 -8.15 4.08
CA CYS A 92 0.14 -7.01 3.62
C CYS A 92 0.97 -5.87 2.99
N SER A 93 2.25 -6.11 2.70
CA SER A 93 3.05 -5.32 1.80
C SER A 93 2.83 -5.78 0.36
N GLY A 94 3.18 -4.94 -0.61
CA GLY A 94 2.98 -5.26 -2.00
C GLY A 94 3.64 -4.28 -2.93
N SER A 95 3.51 -4.55 -4.22
CA SER A 95 3.94 -3.66 -5.27
C SER A 95 2.84 -3.49 -6.32
N LEU A 96 2.88 -2.36 -7.02
CA LEU A 96 1.92 -2.03 -8.07
C LEU A 96 2.64 -1.33 -9.23
N THR A 97 2.32 -1.74 -10.45
CA THR A 97 2.72 -1.05 -11.68
C THR A 97 1.52 -0.40 -12.30
N GLN A 98 1.64 0.87 -12.67
CA GLN A 98 0.54 1.66 -13.22
C GLN A 98 0.93 2.34 -14.53
N SER A 99 0.03 2.26 -15.51
CA SER A 99 0.07 3.02 -16.76
C SER A 99 -1.20 3.87 -16.90
N SER A 100 -1.12 4.91 -17.73
CA SER A 100 -2.29 5.65 -18.22
C SER A 100 -2.50 5.37 -19.70
N ILE A 101 -3.77 5.23 -20.12
CA ILE A 101 -4.12 5.07 -21.54
C ILE A 101 -3.68 6.28 -22.38
N LEU A 102 -3.52 7.47 -21.78
CA LEU A 102 -3.01 8.65 -22.48
C LEU A 102 -1.50 8.62 -22.72
N THR A 103 -0.77 7.76 -22.01
CA THR A 103 0.68 7.59 -22.13
C THR A 103 1.03 6.10 -22.15
N PRO A 104 0.53 5.35 -23.15
CA PRO A 104 0.70 3.91 -23.21
C PRO A 104 2.19 3.54 -23.25
N GLY A 105 2.56 2.48 -22.55
CA GLY A 105 3.95 2.01 -22.43
C GLY A 105 4.81 2.74 -21.39
N THR A 106 4.28 3.81 -20.76
CA THR A 106 4.94 4.46 -19.61
C THR A 106 4.40 3.89 -18.31
N TRP A 107 5.23 3.12 -17.61
CA TRP A 107 4.89 2.51 -16.33
C TRP A 107 5.46 3.31 -15.16
N THR A 108 4.69 3.40 -14.10
CA THR A 108 5.12 3.92 -12.80
C THR A 108 5.08 2.80 -11.78
N HIS A 109 6.07 2.76 -10.89
CA HIS A 109 6.24 1.71 -9.89
C HIS A 109 5.88 2.25 -8.51
N TRP A 110 5.17 1.44 -7.73
CA TRP A 110 4.65 1.83 -6.42
C TRP A 110 4.86 0.70 -5.42
N ASP A 111 5.27 1.07 -4.21
CA ASP A 111 5.11 0.22 -3.04
C ASP A 111 3.70 0.41 -2.49
N LEU A 112 3.13 -0.66 -1.93
CA LEU A 112 1.76 -0.75 -1.48
C LEU A 112 1.71 -1.38 -0.08
N TYR A 113 0.94 -0.78 0.82
CA TYR A 113 0.68 -1.31 2.15
C TYR A 113 -0.81 -1.28 2.41
N VAL A 114 -1.39 -2.42 2.80
CA VAL A 114 -2.84 -2.55 2.95
C VAL A 114 -3.24 -2.95 4.35
N THR A 115 -4.44 -2.52 4.77
CA THR A 115 -5.03 -3.08 5.98
C THR A 115 -5.43 -4.53 5.75
N ARG A 116 -5.35 -5.36 6.79
CA ARG A 116 -5.69 -6.79 6.71
C ARG A 116 -7.11 -7.06 6.21
N ASP A 117 -8.06 -6.18 6.53
CA ASP A 117 -9.45 -6.25 6.05
C ASP A 117 -9.63 -5.79 4.60
N GLY A 118 -8.54 -5.36 3.96
CA GLY A 118 -8.49 -4.84 2.60
C GLY A 118 -9.29 -3.56 2.41
N ARG A 119 -9.73 -2.84 3.45
CA ARG A 119 -10.59 -1.67 3.29
C ARG A 119 -9.84 -0.37 3.02
N ARG A 120 -8.55 -0.32 3.35
CA ARG A 120 -7.69 0.85 3.17
C ARG A 120 -6.30 0.42 2.73
N GLY A 121 -5.58 1.34 2.12
CA GLY A 121 -4.15 1.19 1.91
C GLY A 121 -3.47 2.51 1.54
N GLU A 122 -2.16 2.45 1.56
CA GLU A 122 -1.26 3.54 1.21
C GLU A 122 -0.31 3.05 0.12
N MET A 123 0.07 3.95 -0.79
CA MET A 123 1.07 3.65 -1.80
C MET A 123 2.06 4.79 -1.96
N THR A 124 3.32 4.47 -2.22
CA THR A 124 4.39 5.45 -2.47
C THR A 124 5.05 5.15 -3.79
N ARG A 125 5.27 6.18 -4.61
CA ARG A 125 5.90 6.04 -5.92
C ARG A 125 7.41 5.82 -5.75
N MET A 126 7.94 4.81 -6.43
CA MET A 126 9.32 4.34 -6.30
C MET A 126 10.24 4.71 -7.48
N ASP A 127 9.69 5.35 -8.53
CA ASP A 127 10.51 5.81 -9.66
C ASP A 127 11.49 6.90 -9.21
N ASN A 128 12.75 6.82 -9.65
CA ASN A 128 13.80 7.77 -9.26
C ASN A 128 13.42 9.21 -9.59
N GLY A 129 13.67 10.13 -8.65
CA GLY A 129 13.34 11.56 -8.80
C GLY A 129 11.85 11.88 -8.73
N SER A 130 11.00 10.94 -8.30
CA SER A 130 9.57 11.18 -8.08
C SER A 130 9.24 11.33 -6.59
N MET A 131 8.24 12.17 -6.28
CA MET A 131 7.68 12.29 -4.93
C MET A 131 6.16 12.32 -5.01
N ALA A 132 5.54 11.17 -4.75
CA ALA A 132 4.09 11.04 -4.68
C ALA A 132 3.70 9.87 -3.76
N SER A 133 2.65 10.07 -2.99
CA SER A 133 1.96 9.03 -2.24
C SER A 133 0.46 9.09 -2.49
N ARG A 134 -0.26 7.98 -2.26
CA ARG A 134 -1.72 7.95 -2.33
C ARG A 134 -2.29 7.13 -1.20
N SER A 135 -3.33 7.67 -0.59
CA SER A 135 -4.23 6.96 0.31
C SER A 135 -5.45 6.49 -0.47
N PHE A 136 -5.94 5.28 -0.21
CA PHE A 136 -7.17 4.77 -0.82
C PHE A 136 -8.04 3.99 0.17
N GLY A 137 -9.35 3.96 -0.07
CA GLY A 137 -10.32 3.29 0.81
C GLY A 137 -11.70 3.09 0.19
N LYS A 138 -12.50 2.21 0.83
CA LYS A 138 -13.93 1.99 0.55
C LYS A 138 -14.83 2.98 1.28
#